data_AF-A0A3D4EP92-F1
#
_entry.id   AF-A0A3D4EP92-F1
#
_cell.length_a   1.000
_cell.length_b   1.000
_cell.length_c   1.000
_cell.angle_alpha   90.00
_cell.angle_beta   90.00
_cell.angle_gamma   90.00
#
_symmetry.space_group_name_H-M   'P 1'
#
loop_
_entity.id
_entity.type
_entity.pdbx_description
1 polymer ?
#
loop_
_entity_poly.entity_id
_entity_poly.type
_entity_poly.pdbx_seq_one_letter_code
_entity_poly.pdbx_strand_id
1 'polypeptide(L)'
;MKEYVIGLDYGSDSVRAVLIDAVTGTEIEAEVSYYKRWKQRLFCDASENRFRQHPLDLLEGLEATIKAVVSRSGVSAEAVKGICIDTT
;
A
#
# COMPACT_ATOMS: atom_id res chain seq x y z
N MET A 1 21.82 1.94 -15.04
CA MET A 1 20.88 0.88 -14.64
C MET A 1 19.57 1.57 -14.27
N LYS A 2 18.39 1.03 -14.62
CA LYS A 2 17.14 1.58 -14.08
C LYS A 2 16.98 1.09 -12.65
N GLU A 3 16.69 2.02 -11.74
CA GLU A 3 16.53 1.76 -10.31
C GLU A 3 15.10 2.11 -9.95
N TYR A 4 14.41 1.22 -9.24
CA TYR A 4 13.01 1.40 -8.89
C TYR A 4 12.83 1.43 -7.38
N VAL A 5 11.81 2.13 -6.92
CA VAL A 5 11.41 2.15 -5.50
C VAL A 5 9.91 1.96 -5.39
N ILE A 6 9.45 1.39 -4.28
CA ILE A 6 8.03 1.27 -3.97
C ILE A 6 7.70 2.24 -2.82
N GLY A 7 6.74 3.12 -3.03
CA GLY A 7 6.11 3.90 -1.96
C GLY A 7 4.84 3.22 -1.48
N LEU A 8 4.66 3.10 -0.17
CA LEU A 8 3.42 2.72 0.48
C LEU A 8 2.83 3.93 1.21
N ASP A 9 1.58 4.24 0.92
CA ASP A 9 0.79 5.31 1.56
C ASP A 9 -0.38 4.65 2.31
N TYR A 10 -0.29 4.66 3.64
CA TYR A 10 -1.31 4.12 4.53
C TYR A 10 -2.32 5.21 4.90
N GLY A 11 -3.46 5.17 4.21
CA GLY A 11 -4.62 5.97 4.54
C GLY A 11 -5.48 5.37 5.65
N SER A 12 -6.58 6.05 5.96
CA SER A 12 -7.50 5.64 7.01
C SER A 12 -8.35 4.41 6.67
N ASP A 13 -8.58 4.11 5.39
CA ASP A 13 -9.45 3.00 4.97
C ASP A 13 -8.79 2.04 3.95
N SER A 14 -7.55 2.33 3.56
CA SER A 14 -6.84 1.65 2.49
C SER A 14 -5.35 1.94 2.55
N VAL A 15 -4.56 1.08 1.89
CA VAL A 15 -3.15 1.32 1.59
C VAL A 15 -2.98 1.36 0.08
N ARG A 16 -2.17 2.30 -0.43
CA ARG A 16 -1.76 2.40 -1.83
C ARG A 16 -0.28 2.07 -1.96
N ALA A 17 0.08 1.18 -2.90
CA ALA A 17 1.46 1.02 -3.35
C ALA A 17 1.67 1.73 -4.68
N VAL A 18 2.85 2.33 -4.86
CA VAL A 18 3.27 2.96 -6.11
C VAL A 18 4.69 2.51 -6.43
N LEU A 19 4.89 1.89 -7.60
CA LEU A 19 6.22 1.60 -8.12
C LEU A 19 6.69 2.76 -8.99
N ILE A 20 7.87 3.31 -8.69
CA ILE A 20 8.38 4.53 -9.32
C ILE A 20 9.79 4.28 -9.88
N ASP A 21 10.06 4.82 -11.08
CA ASP A 21 11.43 4.96 -11.60
C ASP A 21 12.17 6.04 -10.78
N ALA A 22 13.20 5.63 -10.05
CA ALA A 22 13.90 6.50 -9.11
C ALA A 22 14.71 7.63 -9.80
N VAL A 23 14.99 7.50 -11.10
CA VAL A 23 15.75 8.49 -11.87
C VAL A 23 14.83 9.58 -12.42
N THR A 24 13.65 9.19 -12.91
CA THR A 24 12.73 10.12 -13.59
C THR A 24 11.55 10.55 -12.72
N GLY A 25 11.26 9.84 -11.63
CA GLY A 25 10.06 10.02 -10.82
C GLY A 25 8.78 9.51 -11.48
N THR A 26 8.88 8.76 -12.58
CA THR A 26 7.72 8.24 -13.31
C THR A 26 7.06 7.10 -12.53
N GLU A 27 5.76 7.22 -12.27
CA GLU A 27 4.92 6.13 -11.77
C GLU A 27 4.79 5.06 -12.85
N ILE A 28 5.21 3.84 -12.53
CA ILE A 28 5.20 2.69 -13.43
C ILE A 28 3.89 1.90 -13.25
N GLU A 29 3.48 1.70 -12.01
CA GLU A 29 2.28 0.94 -11.65
C GLU A 29 1.83 1.31 -10.23
N ALA A 30 0.53 1.21 -9.95
CA ALA A 30 -0.02 1.45 -8.63
C ALA A 30 -1.20 0.54 -8.30
N GLU A 31 -1.37 0.20 -7.03
CA GLU A 31 -2.49 -0.61 -6.56
C GLU A 31 -3.00 -0.07 -5.22
N VAL A 32 -4.32 -0.17 -5.01
CA VAL A 32 -4.98 0.21 -3.77
C VAL A 32 -5.68 -1.00 -3.18
N SER A 33 -5.42 -1.28 -1.90
CA SER A 33 -6.13 -2.31 -1.15
C SER A 33 -6.91 -1.69 0.00
N TYR A 34 -8.23 -1.79 -0.06
CA TYR A 34 -9.13 -1.37 1.02
C TYR A 34 -9.08 -2.33 2.21
N TYR A 35 -9.08 -1.77 3.41
CA TYR A 35 -9.08 -2.51 4.67
C TYR A 35 -10.42 -3.24 4.88
N LYS A 36 -10.37 -4.57 4.92
CA LYS A 36 -11.56 -5.42 4.92
C LYS A 36 -12.37 -5.27 6.20
N ARG A 37 -11.71 -5.20 7.36
CA ARG A 37 -12.38 -5.13 8.67
C ARG A 37 -12.88 -3.71 8.93
N TRP A 38 -12.09 -2.71 8.54
CA TRP A 38 -12.53 -1.30 8.56
C TRP A 38 -13.79 -1.06 7.72
N LYS A 39 -13.85 -1.57 6.48
CA LYS A 39 -15.02 -1.44 5.60
C LYS A 39 -16.29 -2.07 6.20
N GLN A 40 -16.11 -3.13 6.99
CA GLN A 40 -17.19 -3.79 7.74
C GLN A 40 -17.52 -3.08 9.06
N ARG A 41 -16.85 -1.97 9.38
CA ARG A 41 -16.95 -1.21 10.64
C ARG A 41 -16.67 -2.05 11.89
N LEU A 42 -15.90 -3.12 11.75
CA LEU A 42 -15.48 -3.91 12.90
C LEU A 42 -14.64 -3.03 13.84
N PHE A 43 -14.84 -3.19 15.14
CA PHE A 43 -14.15 -2.43 16.20
C PHE A 43 -14.47 -0.93 16.23
N CYS A 44 -15.42 -0.46 15.43
CA CYS A 44 -15.90 0.92 15.45
C CYS A 44 -17.25 1.04 16.17
N ASP A 45 -17.41 2.11 16.95
CA ASP A 45 -18.67 2.51 17.57
C ASP A 45 -18.78 4.03 17.48
N ALA A 46 -19.59 4.48 16.52
CA ALA A 46 -19.76 5.90 16.27
C ALA A 46 -20.48 6.63 17.42
N SER A 47 -21.34 5.93 18.16
CA SER A 47 -22.07 6.52 19.30
C SER A 47 -21.12 6.88 20.45
N GLU A 48 -20.01 6.15 20.55
CA GLU A 48 -18.95 6.38 21.53
C GLU A 48 -17.70 7.06 20.93
N ASN A 49 -17.80 7.60 19.70
CA ASN A 49 -16.68 8.21 18.97
C ASN A 49 -15.42 7.30 18.89
N ARG A 50 -15.63 5.99 18.75
CA ARG A 50 -14.56 4.98 18.68
C ARG A 50 -14.39 4.50 17.25
N PHE A 51 -13.18 4.69 16.70
CA PHE A 51 -12.80 4.20 15.38
C PHE A 51 -11.45 3.49 15.47
N ARG A 52 -11.43 2.17 15.26
CA ARG A 52 -10.22 1.36 15.45
C ARG A 52 -9.94 0.56 14.19
N GLN A 53 -8.79 0.80 13.58
CA GLN A 53 -8.26 -0.08 12.54
C GLN A 53 -7.71 -1.36 13.17
N HIS A 54 -7.70 -2.43 12.38
CA HIS A 54 -7.14 -3.71 12.80
C HIS A 54 -5.78 -3.93 12.11
N PRO A 55 -4.67 -4.25 12.83
CA PRO A 55 -3.34 -4.38 12.22
C PRO A 55 -3.24 -5.40 11.08
N LEU A 56 -4.07 -6.44 11.12
CA LEU A 56 -4.14 -7.42 10.03
C LEU A 56 -4.62 -6.83 8.70
N ASP A 57 -5.43 -5.76 8.70
CA ASP A 57 -5.79 -5.06 7.45
C ASP A 57 -4.55 -4.38 6.82
N LEU A 58 -3.60 -3.91 7.64
CA LEU A 58 -2.36 -3.30 7.16
C LEU A 58 -1.43 -4.33 6.50
N LEU A 59 -1.31 -5.53 7.12
CA LEU A 59 -0.50 -6.63 6.60
C LEU A 59 -1.10 -7.21 5.30
N GLU A 60 -2.40 -7.50 5.30
CA GLU A 60 -3.10 -8.00 4.12
C GLU A 60 -3.06 -6.97 2.97
N GLY A 61 -3.19 -5.68 3.31
CA GLY A 61 -3.09 -4.58 2.35
C GLY A 61 -1.70 -4.46 1.73
N LEU A 62 -0.64 -4.45 2.54
CA LEU A 62 0.75 -4.42 2.08
C LEU A 62 1.06 -5.58 1.13
N GLU A 63 0.68 -6.79 1.53
CA GLU A 63 0.96 -7.98 0.72
C GLU A 63 0.22 -7.92 -0.62
N ALA A 64 -1.05 -7.51 -0.62
CA ALA A 64 -1.86 -7.40 -1.82
C ALA A 64 -1.31 -6.35 -2.80
N THR A 65 -0.98 -5.15 -2.31
CA THR A 65 -0.54 -4.04 -3.17
C THR A 65 0.87 -4.27 -3.71
N ILE A 66 1.84 -4.72 -2.89
CA ILE A 66 3.20 -5.02 -3.37
C ILE A 66 3.18 -6.12 -4.42
N LYS A 67 2.46 -7.23 -4.18
CA LYS A 67 2.34 -8.31 -5.17
C LYS A 67 1.74 -7.82 -6.48
N ALA A 68 0.71 -6.97 -6.42
CA ALA A 68 0.08 -6.42 -7.60
C ALA A 68 1.05 -5.54 -8.42
N VAL A 69 1.70 -4.55 -7.81
CA VAL A 69 2.57 -3.63 -8.56
C VAL A 69 3.80 -4.34 -9.13
N VAL A 70 4.38 -5.32 -8.42
CA VAL A 70 5.51 -6.10 -8.92
C VAL A 70 5.07 -7.03 -10.07
N SER A 71 3.94 -7.72 -9.94
CA SER A 71 3.49 -8.67 -10.98
C SER A 71 3.00 -7.98 -12.26
N ARG A 72 2.42 -6.78 -12.16
CA ARG A 72 1.81 -6.07 -13.31
C ARG A 72 2.77 -5.12 -14.03
N SER A 73 3.78 -4.60 -13.34
CA SER A 73 4.72 -3.62 -13.91
C SER A 73 5.71 -4.19 -14.94
N GLY A 74 5.93 -5.51 -14.94
CA GLY A 74 7.01 -6.13 -15.73
C GLY A 74 8.43 -5.79 -15.26
N VAL A 75 8.57 -5.12 -14.11
CA VAL A 75 9.86 -4.79 -13.48
C VAL A 75 10.34 -6.00 -12.68
N SER A 76 11.61 -6.39 -12.87
CA SER A 76 12.24 -7.43 -12.05
C SER A 76 12.35 -6.98 -10.59
N ALA A 77 12.02 -7.86 -9.64
CA ALA A 77 12.01 -7.54 -8.22
C ALA A 77 13.41 -7.12 -7.72
N GLU A 78 14.48 -7.66 -8.32
CA GLU A 78 15.87 -7.33 -8.02
C GLU A 78 16.26 -5.89 -8.41
N ALA A 79 15.46 -5.25 -9.28
CA ALA A 79 15.62 -3.86 -9.67
C ALA A 79 15.00 -2.87 -8.65
N VAL A 80 14.16 -3.35 -7.72
CA VAL A 80 13.61 -2.54 -6.63
C VAL A 80 14.66 -2.37 -5.53
N LYS A 81 15.04 -1.12 -5.25
CA LYS A 81 16.14 -0.77 -4.33
C LYS A 81 15.69 -0.37 -2.94
N GLY A 82 14.39 -0.11 -2.75
CA GLY A 82 13.85 0.25 -1.46
C GLY A 82 12.33 0.27 -1.44
N ILE A 83 11.80 0.20 -0.22
CA ILE A 83 10.39 0.38 0.09
C ILE A 83 10.31 1.50 1.13
N CYS A 84 9.50 2.52 0.84
CA CYS A 84 9.24 3.65 1.72
C CYS A 84 7.80 3.59 2.23
N ILE A 85 7.57 4.05 3.46
CA ILE A 85 6.26 4.01 4.10
C ILE A 85 5.90 5.43 4.60
N ASP A 86 4.70 5.86 4.26
CA ASP A 86 3.99 7.02 4.83
C ASP A 86 2.68 6.54 5.49
N THR A 87 2.27 7.16 6.59
CA THR A 87 1.09 6.74 7.36
C THR A 87 0.39 7.92 8.00
N THR A 88 -0.95 7.85 8.05
CA THR A 88 -1.81 8.72 8.88
C THR A 88 -1.54 8.59 10.37
#